data_AF-A0A845GI79-F1
#
_entry.id   AF-A0A845GI79-F1
#
_cell.length_a   1.000
_cell.length_b   1.000
_cell.length_c   1.000
_cell.angle_alpha   90.00
_cell.angle_beta   90.00
_cell.angle_gamma   90.00
#
_symmetry.space_group_name_H-M   'P 1'
#
loop_
_entity.id
_entity.type
_entity.pdbx_description
1 polymer ?
#
loop_
_entity_poly.entity_id
_entity_poly.type
_entity_poly.pdbx_seq_one_letter_code
_entity_poly.pdbx_strand_id
1 'polypeptide(L)'
;MKLSIFLKGNELKIFVAVLLSALASGCASTYQDPRPLGVQQAELATSLKELSGQYDVIDARNDFYSFTKFEAKALIVSRQENVARFSLIGKEKTITIDGNRCSGRIGADRISPRLYCDGQKVGFFAPVVELATKDYEVTLNGGLLGGQEAMPVKTGDYLFSFFESGSGRPHYYLLKRRSAVTE
;
A
#
# COMPACT_ATOMS: atom_id res chain seq x y z
N MET A 1 21.36 52.11 -11.02
CA MET A 1 21.46 51.93 -12.48
C MET A 1 20.04 51.79 -13.02
N LYS A 2 19.49 52.84 -13.62
CA LYS A 2 18.11 52.89 -14.15
C LYS A 2 18.12 52.28 -15.56
N LEU A 3 17.34 51.22 -15.78
CA LEU A 3 17.08 50.70 -17.12
C LEU A 3 15.68 51.14 -17.54
N SER A 4 15.60 52.14 -18.42
CA SER A 4 14.36 52.57 -19.04
C SER A 4 14.17 51.80 -20.35
N ILE A 5 13.07 51.05 -20.46
CA ILE A 5 12.64 50.47 -21.73
C ILE A 5 11.38 51.21 -22.18
N PHE A 6 11.52 51.99 -23.24
CA PHE A 6 10.41 52.56 -24.00
C PHE A 6 9.92 51.49 -24.99
N LEU A 7 8.67 51.06 -24.85
CA LEU A 7 7.96 50.31 -25.90
C LEU A 7 6.73 51.11 -26.29
N LYS A 8 6.81 51.64 -27.51
CA LYS A 8 5.81 52.41 -28.24
C LYS A 8 5.21 51.46 -29.27
N GLY A 9 3.89 51.36 -29.33
CA GLY A 9 3.21 50.68 -30.43
C GLY A 9 2.14 49.70 -29.96
N ASN A 10 0.90 50.06 -30.24
CA ASN A 10 -0.28 49.19 -30.27
C ASN A 10 0.08 47.76 -30.69
N GLU A 11 -0.03 46.77 -29.80
CA GLU A 11 -0.40 45.36 -30.04
C GLU A 11 -0.71 44.63 -28.70
N LEU A 12 -1.24 45.37 -27.72
CA LEU A 12 -1.45 44.86 -26.37
C LEU A 12 -2.88 44.37 -26.15
N LYS A 13 -3.40 43.44 -26.96
CA LYS A 13 -4.73 42.84 -26.68
C LYS A 13 -4.91 41.35 -26.98
N ILE A 14 -3.95 40.64 -27.54
CA ILE A 14 -4.20 39.25 -27.99
C ILE A 14 -3.38 38.19 -27.22
N PHE A 15 -2.32 38.57 -26.50
CA PHE A 15 -1.42 37.59 -25.90
C PHE A 15 -1.65 37.26 -24.41
N VAL A 16 -2.61 37.89 -23.73
CA VAL A 16 -2.90 37.58 -22.30
C VAL A 16 -3.94 36.46 -22.16
N ALA A 17 -4.79 36.23 -23.16
CA ALA A 17 -5.85 35.21 -23.08
C ALA A 17 -5.35 33.76 -23.31
N VAL A 18 -4.20 33.59 -23.97
CA VAL A 18 -3.66 32.26 -24.31
C VAL A 18 -2.83 31.65 -23.17
N LEU A 19 -2.31 32.48 -22.25
CA LEU A 19 -1.53 32.00 -21.11
C LEU A 19 -2.37 31.55 -19.91
N LEU A 20 -3.68 31.82 -19.89
CA LEU A 20 -4.57 31.42 -18.80
C LEU A 20 -5.25 30.05 -19.00
N SER A 21 -5.29 29.54 -20.24
CA SER A 21 -5.93 28.24 -20.56
C SER A 21 -5.00 27.04 -20.34
N ALA A 22 -3.69 27.27 -20.19
CA ALA A 22 -2.69 26.21 -19.97
C ALA A 22 -2.51 25.82 -18.49
N LEU A 23 -3.13 26.53 -17.55
CA LEU A 23 -3.02 26.25 -16.11
C LEU A 23 -4.14 25.35 -15.57
N ALA A 24 -5.08 24.89 -16.42
CA ALA A 24 -6.28 24.16 -16.00
C ALA A 24 -6.28 22.65 -16.33
N SER A 25 -5.17 22.07 -16.82
CA SER A 25 -5.09 20.61 -17.08
C SER A 25 -4.34 19.83 -16.00
N GLY A 26 -4.00 20.48 -14.88
CA GLY A 26 -3.41 19.84 -13.70
C GLY A 26 -4.42 19.22 -12.74
N CYS A 27 -5.64 18.90 -13.19
CA CYS A 27 -6.50 17.99 -12.44
C CYS A 27 -5.87 16.61 -12.57
N ALA A 28 -4.96 16.26 -11.66
CA ALA A 28 -4.59 14.88 -11.44
C ALA A 28 -5.88 14.13 -11.10
N SER A 29 -6.52 13.52 -12.11
CA SER A 29 -7.65 12.63 -11.91
C SER A 29 -7.16 11.59 -10.93
N THR A 30 -7.74 11.57 -9.73
CA THR A 30 -7.51 10.51 -8.75
C THR A 30 -7.58 9.20 -9.50
N TYR A 31 -6.55 8.34 -9.37
CA TYR A 31 -6.49 7.07 -10.08
C TYR A 31 -7.86 6.38 -10.02
N GLN A 32 -8.51 6.25 -11.17
CA GLN A 32 -9.77 5.53 -11.31
C GLN A 32 -9.42 4.15 -11.82
N ASP A 33 -9.82 3.12 -11.08
CA ASP A 33 -9.69 1.75 -11.55
C ASP A 33 -10.55 1.59 -12.82
N PRO A 34 -9.95 1.29 -13.99
CA PRO A 34 -10.66 1.29 -15.27
C PRO A 34 -11.62 0.10 -15.44
N ARG A 35 -11.62 -0.85 -14.49
CA ARG A 35 -12.47 -2.04 -14.56
C ARG A 35 -13.94 -1.70 -14.26
N PRO A 36 -14.92 -2.45 -14.78
CA PRO A 36 -16.32 -2.25 -14.43
C PRO A 36 -16.57 -2.36 -12.92
N LEU A 37 -17.48 -1.54 -12.37
CA LEU A 37 -17.76 -1.50 -10.92
C LEU A 37 -18.13 -2.87 -10.33
N GLY A 38 -18.93 -3.67 -11.06
CA GLY A 38 -19.29 -5.01 -10.61
C GLY A 38 -18.09 -5.97 -10.52
N VAL A 39 -17.10 -5.81 -11.39
CA VAL A 39 -15.84 -6.58 -11.33
C VAL A 39 -15.02 -6.14 -10.11
N GLN A 40 -14.90 -4.83 -9.88
CA GLN A 40 -14.18 -4.30 -8.71
C GLN A 40 -14.78 -4.81 -7.39
N GLN A 41 -16.11 -4.78 -7.27
CA GLN A 41 -16.82 -5.26 -6.08
C GLN A 41 -16.68 -6.77 -5.89
N ALA A 42 -16.81 -7.55 -6.96
CA ALA A 42 -16.65 -9.01 -6.90
C ALA A 42 -15.22 -9.41 -6.51
N GLU A 43 -14.20 -8.77 -7.10
CA GLU A 43 -12.80 -9.06 -6.77
C GLU A 43 -12.43 -8.58 -5.36
N LEU A 44 -13.00 -7.47 -4.88
CA LEU A 44 -12.88 -7.06 -3.48
C LEU A 44 -13.46 -8.11 -2.54
N ALA A 45 -14.70 -8.57 -2.80
CA ALA A 45 -15.35 -9.58 -1.97
C ALA A 45 -14.56 -10.89 -1.92
N THR A 46 -14.06 -11.34 -3.08
CA THR A 46 -13.21 -12.53 -3.19
C THR A 46 -11.88 -12.32 -2.45
N SER A 47 -11.19 -11.21 -2.68
CA SER A 47 -9.90 -10.93 -2.03
C SER A 47 -10.05 -10.88 -0.51
N LEU A 48 -11.08 -10.19 0.00
CA LEU A 48 -11.39 -10.15 1.43
C LEU A 48 -11.69 -11.54 1.98
N LYS A 49 -12.46 -12.37 1.24
CA LYS A 49 -12.76 -13.75 1.64
C LYS A 49 -11.50 -14.60 1.74
N GLU A 50 -10.71 -14.60 0.66
CA GLU A 50 -9.56 -15.48 0.54
C GLU A 50 -8.40 -15.06 1.45
N LEU A 51 -8.22 -13.76 1.69
CA LEU A 51 -7.12 -13.23 2.51
C LEU A 51 -7.47 -13.03 3.98
N SER A 52 -8.76 -13.12 4.37
CA SER A 52 -9.13 -13.12 5.79
C SER A 52 -8.66 -14.42 6.46
N GLY A 53 -8.12 -14.30 7.67
CA GLY A 53 -7.63 -15.44 8.43
C GLY A 53 -6.49 -15.08 9.37
N GLN A 54 -5.85 -16.13 9.89
CA GLN A 54 -4.69 -16.02 10.76
C GLN A 54 -3.45 -16.53 10.04
N TYR A 55 -2.33 -15.87 10.28
CA TYR A 55 -1.05 -16.16 9.65
C TYR A 55 0.05 -16.17 10.70
N ASP A 56 1.00 -17.09 10.55
CA ASP A 56 2.29 -17.02 11.23
C ASP A 56 3.23 -16.09 10.48
N VAL A 57 3.99 -15.27 11.20
CA VAL A 57 5.08 -14.48 10.63
C VAL A 57 6.32 -15.37 10.56
N ILE A 58 6.82 -15.59 9.35
CA ILE A 58 8.00 -16.44 9.09
C ILE A 58 9.27 -15.58 9.07
N ASP A 59 9.19 -14.41 8.44
CA ASP A 59 10.29 -13.47 8.30
C ASP A 59 9.74 -12.03 8.25
N ALA A 60 10.56 -11.05 8.60
CA ALA A 60 10.20 -9.63 8.57
C ALA A 60 11.38 -8.74 8.14
N ARG A 61 11.05 -7.63 7.46
CA ARG A 61 12.00 -6.58 7.09
C ARG A 61 11.50 -5.24 7.58
N ASN A 62 12.42 -4.40 8.08
CA ASN A 62 12.10 -3.16 8.76
C ASN A 62 11.14 -3.31 9.95
N ASP A 63 11.12 -4.46 10.64
CA ASP A 63 10.29 -4.62 11.84
C ASP A 63 10.66 -3.57 12.90
N PHE A 64 9.73 -3.28 13.81
CA PHE A 64 9.86 -2.20 14.80
C PHE A 64 10.88 -2.46 15.92
N TYR A 65 11.79 -3.40 15.69
CA TYR A 65 12.77 -3.90 16.64
C TYR A 65 13.61 -2.79 17.28
N SER A 66 13.98 -1.75 16.52
CA SER A 66 14.94 -0.74 16.98
C SER A 66 14.40 0.25 18.02
N PHE A 67 13.10 0.55 18.04
CA PHE A 67 12.54 1.58 18.93
C PHE A 67 11.42 1.09 19.85
N THR A 68 10.68 0.04 19.48
CA THR A 68 9.49 -0.39 20.27
C THR A 68 9.62 -1.80 20.86
N LYS A 69 10.72 -2.52 20.55
CA LYS A 69 10.93 -3.95 20.84
C LYS A 69 9.73 -4.82 20.45
N PHE A 70 8.99 -4.40 19.44
CA PHE A 70 7.90 -5.17 18.89
C PHE A 70 8.47 -6.10 17.84
N GLU A 71 8.21 -7.40 18.02
CA GLU A 71 8.54 -8.45 17.07
C GLU A 71 7.24 -9.19 16.77
N ALA A 72 6.74 -9.04 15.55
CA ALA A 72 5.50 -9.69 15.16
C ALA A 72 5.69 -11.20 15.05
N LYS A 73 4.77 -11.98 15.62
CA LYS A 73 4.73 -13.44 15.53
C LYS A 73 3.55 -13.95 14.72
N ALA A 74 2.47 -13.18 14.65
CA ALA A 74 1.29 -13.52 13.86
C ALA A 74 0.65 -12.28 13.26
N LEU A 75 -0.09 -12.49 12.18
CA LEU A 75 -1.02 -11.51 11.62
C LEU A 75 -2.43 -12.09 11.64
N ILE A 76 -3.40 -11.31 12.09
CA ILE A 76 -4.82 -11.58 11.91
C ILE A 76 -5.39 -10.57 10.93
N VAL A 77 -5.97 -11.07 9.84
CA VAL A 77 -6.72 -10.25 8.87
C VAL A 77 -8.20 -10.54 9.09
N SER A 78 -8.94 -9.56 9.59
CA SER A 78 -10.39 -9.64 9.71
C SER A 78 -11.06 -8.67 8.74
N ARG A 79 -12.29 -9.01 8.33
CA ARG A 79 -13.09 -8.20 7.42
C ARG A 79 -14.40 -7.80 8.09
N GLN A 80 -14.85 -6.59 7.80
CA GLN A 80 -16.18 -6.11 8.09
C GLN A 80 -16.68 -5.38 6.84
N GLU A 81 -17.63 -5.98 6.14
CA GLU A 81 -18.11 -5.50 4.83
C GLU A 81 -16.95 -5.29 3.84
N ASN A 82 -16.69 -4.05 3.43
CA ASN A 82 -15.67 -3.64 2.46
C ASN A 82 -14.39 -3.11 3.12
N VAL A 83 -14.24 -3.33 4.43
CA VAL A 83 -13.13 -2.84 5.27
C VAL A 83 -12.35 -4.06 5.79
N ALA A 84 -11.04 -3.90 5.95
CA ALA A 84 -10.18 -4.91 6.54
C ALA A 84 -9.43 -4.33 7.76
N ARG A 85 -9.26 -5.15 8.79
CA ARG A 85 -8.42 -4.85 9.95
C ARG A 85 -7.27 -5.84 9.97
N PHE A 86 -6.07 -5.31 10.15
CA PHE A 86 -4.82 -6.07 10.20
C PHE A 86 -4.26 -5.93 11.61
N SER A 87 -4.20 -7.03 12.37
CA SER A 87 -3.67 -7.05 13.73
C SER A 87 -2.38 -7.85 13.76
N LEU A 88 -1.25 -7.16 13.87
CA LEU A 88 0.05 -7.79 14.13
C LEU A 88 0.16 -8.09 15.62
N ILE A 89 0.37 -9.37 15.93
CA ILE A 89 0.46 -9.87 17.30
C ILE A 89 1.93 -10.10 17.61
N GLY A 90 2.46 -9.31 18.55
CA GLY A 90 3.76 -9.54 19.17
C GLY A 90 3.62 -10.32 20.48
N LYS A 91 4.72 -10.45 21.22
CA LYS A 91 4.72 -11.19 22.50
C LYS A 91 3.81 -10.57 23.57
N GLU A 92 3.85 -9.24 23.71
CA GLU A 92 3.17 -8.51 24.79
C GLU A 92 2.29 -7.37 24.27
N LYS A 93 2.33 -7.11 22.96
CA LYS A 93 1.68 -5.97 22.32
C LYS A 93 1.01 -6.41 21.03
N THR A 94 -0.02 -5.66 20.65
CA THR A 94 -0.70 -5.80 19.36
C THR A 94 -0.68 -4.45 18.66
N ILE A 95 -0.31 -4.45 17.38
CA ILE A 95 -0.43 -3.29 16.50
C ILE A 95 -1.61 -3.54 15.57
N THR A 96 -2.56 -2.61 15.57
CA THR A 96 -3.75 -2.68 14.71
C THR A 96 -3.68 -1.63 13.62
N ILE A 97 -3.93 -2.04 12.39
CA ILE A 97 -4.01 -1.18 11.21
C ILE A 97 -5.41 -1.36 10.62
N ASP A 98 -6.23 -0.31 10.68
CA ASP A 98 -7.55 -0.32 10.05
C ASP A 98 -7.42 0.16 8.59
N GLY A 99 -7.69 -0.75 7.65
CA GLY A 99 -7.75 -0.47 6.23
C GLY A 99 -9.14 -0.03 5.80
N ASN A 100 -9.29 1.23 5.40
CA ASN A 100 -10.48 1.78 4.76
C ASN A 100 -10.33 1.77 3.22
N ARG A 101 -11.44 1.96 2.50
CA ARG A 101 -11.46 2.06 1.02
C ARG A 101 -10.64 0.95 0.35
N CYS A 102 -10.85 -0.28 0.79
CA CYS A 102 -10.13 -1.43 0.26
C CYS A 102 -10.49 -1.71 -1.20
N SER A 103 -9.50 -2.17 -1.95
CA SER A 103 -9.60 -2.64 -3.32
C SER A 103 -9.01 -4.05 -3.39
N GLY A 104 -9.77 -4.96 -3.99
CA GLY A 104 -9.29 -6.31 -4.29
C GLY A 104 -8.84 -6.44 -5.73
N ARG A 105 -7.84 -7.30 -5.94
CA ARG A 105 -7.48 -7.83 -7.25
C ARG A 105 -7.27 -9.33 -7.19
N ILE A 106 -7.78 -10.02 -8.19
CA ILE A 106 -7.41 -11.41 -8.44
C ILE A 106 -6.44 -11.41 -9.62
N GLY A 107 -5.30 -12.09 -9.47
CA GLY A 107 -4.33 -12.27 -10.53
C GLY A 107 -4.95 -12.85 -11.81
N ALA A 108 -4.25 -12.74 -12.94
CA ALA A 108 -4.69 -13.32 -14.20
C ALA A 108 -4.93 -14.85 -14.12
N ASP A 109 -4.26 -15.50 -13.17
CA ASP A 109 -4.42 -16.91 -12.80
C ASP A 109 -5.74 -17.24 -12.07
N ARG A 110 -6.54 -16.23 -11.73
CA ARG A 110 -7.83 -16.33 -11.00
C ARG A 110 -7.75 -16.92 -9.59
N ILE A 111 -6.56 -17.14 -9.06
CA ILE A 111 -6.36 -17.79 -7.76
C ILE A 111 -5.50 -16.97 -6.80
N SER A 112 -4.88 -15.89 -7.28
CA SER A 112 -3.94 -15.11 -6.48
C SER A 112 -4.55 -13.80 -6.03
N PRO A 113 -5.16 -13.77 -4.84
CA PRO A 113 -5.80 -12.57 -4.32
C PRO A 113 -4.75 -11.57 -3.83
N ARG A 114 -5.08 -10.30 -4.02
CA ARG A 114 -4.38 -9.15 -3.47
C ARG A 114 -5.40 -8.17 -2.91
N LEU A 115 -5.19 -7.74 -1.69
CA LEU A 115 -6.00 -6.74 -1.01
C LEU A 115 -5.11 -5.54 -0.70
N TYR A 116 -5.47 -4.39 -1.23
CA TYR A 116 -4.86 -3.09 -0.91
C TYR A 116 -5.92 -2.23 -0.24
N CYS A 117 -5.60 -1.59 0.88
CA CYS A 117 -6.49 -0.61 1.51
C CYS A 117 -5.79 0.72 1.73
N ASP A 118 -6.55 1.80 1.78
CA ASP A 118 -6.07 3.05 2.35
C ASP A 118 -6.04 2.88 3.88
N GLY A 119 -4.98 3.31 4.55
CA GLY A 119 -4.94 3.28 6.02
C GLY A 119 -5.42 4.58 6.64
N GLN A 120 -5.41 4.64 7.96
CA GLN A 120 -5.56 5.91 8.67
C GLN A 120 -4.35 6.81 8.40
N LYS A 121 -4.54 8.13 8.27
CA LYS A 121 -3.44 9.08 8.00
C LYS A 121 -2.48 9.27 9.18
N VAL A 122 -2.71 8.60 10.31
CA VAL A 122 -1.90 8.69 11.52
C VAL A 122 -1.50 7.28 11.93
N GLY A 123 -0.21 7.07 12.20
CA GLY A 123 0.34 5.75 12.51
C GLY A 123 0.76 4.99 11.27
N PHE A 124 -0.15 4.26 10.62
CA PHE A 124 0.17 3.32 9.54
C PHE A 124 -0.79 3.44 8.35
N PHE A 125 -0.25 3.36 7.13
CA PHE A 125 -1.04 3.53 5.91
C PHE A 125 -0.67 2.55 4.79
N ALA A 126 -1.58 2.48 3.82
CA ALA A 126 -1.50 1.63 2.63
C ALA A 126 -1.20 0.14 2.93
N PRO A 127 -1.94 -0.53 3.85
CA PRO A 127 -1.74 -1.96 4.08
C PRO A 127 -2.10 -2.77 2.83
N VAL A 128 -1.24 -3.74 2.52
CA VAL A 128 -1.39 -4.69 1.42
C VAL A 128 -1.13 -6.08 1.94
N VAL A 129 -2.05 -7.02 1.66
CA VAL A 129 -1.80 -8.46 1.82
C VAL A 129 -2.04 -9.15 0.48
N GLU A 130 -1.13 -10.02 0.07
CA GLU A 130 -1.19 -10.72 -1.21
C GLU A 130 -0.66 -12.15 -1.13
N LEU A 131 -1.15 -12.99 -2.03
CA LEU A 131 -0.53 -14.28 -2.36
C LEU A 131 0.46 -14.06 -3.52
N ALA A 132 1.73 -14.41 -3.32
CA ALA A 132 2.77 -14.23 -4.31
C ALA A 132 2.59 -15.18 -5.51
N THR A 133 2.62 -14.61 -6.72
CA THR A 133 2.41 -15.33 -8.00
C THR A 133 3.69 -15.72 -8.72
N LYS A 134 4.81 -15.20 -8.25
CA LYS A 134 6.14 -15.46 -8.79
C LYS A 134 7.15 -15.29 -7.67
N ASP A 135 8.33 -15.84 -7.88
CA ASP A 135 9.44 -15.64 -6.97
C ASP A 135 10.00 -14.22 -7.17
N TYR A 136 10.28 -13.53 -6.07
CA TYR A 136 10.95 -12.23 -6.07
C TYR A 136 11.62 -11.96 -4.73
N GLU A 137 12.40 -10.89 -4.68
CA GLU A 137 13.07 -10.46 -3.47
C GLU A 137 12.53 -9.10 -3.02
N VAL A 138 12.23 -9.00 -1.73
CA VAL A 138 11.96 -7.72 -1.09
C VAL A 138 13.29 -7.16 -0.59
N THR A 139 13.74 -6.09 -1.23
CA THR A 139 14.93 -5.33 -0.84
C THR A 139 14.53 -4.03 -0.16
N LEU A 140 15.25 -3.67 0.91
CA LEU A 140 15.09 -2.38 1.56
C LEU A 140 15.95 -1.31 0.87
N ASN A 141 15.54 -0.84 -0.29
CA ASN A 141 16.23 0.26 -0.96
C ASN A 141 15.75 1.58 -0.35
N GLY A 142 16.51 2.15 0.60
CA GLY A 142 16.18 3.47 1.18
C GLY A 142 16.93 3.92 2.44
N GLY A 143 17.81 3.09 3.03
CA GLY A 143 18.66 3.51 4.14
C GLY A 143 20.12 3.47 3.73
N LEU A 144 20.86 4.56 3.92
CA LEU A 144 22.31 4.71 3.69
C LEU A 144 23.21 3.75 4.50
N LEU A 145 22.63 2.74 5.16
CA LEU A 145 23.33 1.70 5.92
C LEU A 145 22.89 0.35 5.36
N GLY A 146 23.60 -0.12 4.34
CA GLY A 146 23.44 -1.47 3.80
C GLY A 146 23.71 -2.50 4.89
N GLY A 147 22.81 -3.46 5.07
CA GLY A 147 23.00 -4.49 6.08
C GLY A 147 21.86 -5.48 6.30
N GLN A 148 20.65 -5.24 5.79
CA GLN A 148 19.60 -6.25 5.85
C GLN A 148 19.55 -7.03 4.54
N GLU A 149 19.77 -8.35 4.62
CA GLU A 149 19.67 -9.26 3.48
C GLU A 149 18.29 -9.18 2.84
N ALA A 150 18.24 -9.40 1.52
CA ALA A 150 16.98 -9.47 0.81
C ALA A 150 16.07 -10.54 1.44
N MET A 151 14.76 -10.30 1.44
CA MET A 151 13.79 -11.32 1.87
C MET A 151 13.27 -12.04 0.62
N PRO A 152 13.59 -13.33 0.44
CA PRO A 152 13.06 -14.10 -0.67
C PRO A 152 11.58 -14.40 -0.42
N VAL A 153 10.75 -14.04 -1.39
CA VAL A 153 9.32 -14.37 -1.43
C VAL A 153 9.14 -15.41 -2.53
N LYS A 154 8.63 -16.58 -2.20
CA LYS A 154 8.38 -17.65 -3.17
C LYS A 154 6.94 -17.62 -3.62
N THR A 155 6.71 -18.18 -4.80
CA THR A 155 5.36 -18.44 -5.31
C THR A 155 4.56 -19.25 -4.29
N GLY A 156 3.37 -18.77 -3.95
CA GLY A 156 2.50 -19.37 -2.94
C GLY A 156 2.71 -18.86 -1.51
N ASP A 157 3.74 -18.04 -1.26
CA ASP A 157 3.89 -17.34 0.02
C ASP A 157 2.91 -16.19 0.13
N TYR A 158 2.51 -15.85 1.36
CA TYR A 158 1.73 -14.65 1.63
C TYR A 158 2.68 -13.53 2.06
N LEU A 159 2.47 -12.32 1.54
CA LEU A 159 3.22 -11.13 1.95
C LEU A 159 2.24 -10.10 2.51
N PHE A 160 2.57 -9.54 3.68
CA PHE A 160 1.92 -8.36 4.21
C PHE A 160 2.89 -7.18 4.25
N SER A 161 2.43 -6.02 3.81
CA SER A 161 3.23 -4.79 3.86
C SER A 161 2.36 -3.57 4.18
N PHE A 162 2.98 -2.56 4.78
CA PHE A 162 2.37 -1.25 5.02
C PHE A 162 3.48 -0.22 5.23
N PHE A 163 3.10 1.04 5.37
CA PHE A 163 4.02 2.15 5.56
C PHE A 163 3.78 2.86 6.90
N GLU A 164 4.85 3.27 7.56
CA GLU A 164 4.79 4.14 8.74
C GLU A 164 4.53 5.60 8.32
N SER A 165 3.51 6.21 8.91
CA SER A 165 3.16 7.61 8.71
C SER A 165 4.27 8.51 9.23
N GLY A 166 4.64 9.51 8.44
CA GLY A 166 5.72 10.46 8.78
C GLY A 166 7.06 10.05 8.18
N SER A 167 7.55 8.83 8.45
CA SER A 167 8.81 8.34 7.88
C SER A 167 8.65 7.80 6.46
N GLY A 168 7.46 7.32 6.10
CA GLY A 168 7.21 6.60 4.85
C GLY A 168 7.96 5.27 4.77
N ARG A 169 8.49 4.77 5.89
CA ARG A 169 9.27 3.53 5.93
C ARG A 169 8.35 2.34 5.66
N PRO A 170 8.67 1.49 4.67
CA PRO A 170 7.90 0.28 4.44
C PRO A 170 8.27 -0.80 5.44
N HIS A 171 7.27 -1.54 5.89
CA HIS A 171 7.40 -2.75 6.70
C HIS A 171 6.92 -3.94 5.87
N TYR A 172 7.62 -5.06 5.96
CA TYR A 172 7.27 -6.28 5.25
C TYR A 172 7.29 -7.48 6.19
N TYR A 173 6.29 -8.35 6.05
CA TYR A 173 6.13 -9.58 6.81
C TYR A 173 5.81 -10.72 5.84
N LEU A 174 6.70 -11.71 5.77
CA LEU A 174 6.46 -12.96 5.07
C LEU A 174 5.63 -13.87 5.96
N LEU A 175 4.58 -14.45 5.39
CA LEU A 175 3.50 -15.07 6.14
C LEU A 175 3.23 -16.50 5.69
N LYS A 176 2.89 -17.37 6.66
CA LYS A 176 2.30 -18.67 6.43
C LYS A 176 0.86 -18.67 6.92
N ARG A 177 -0.11 -19.03 6.08
CA ARG A 177 -1.50 -19.16 6.53
C ARG A 177 -1.61 -20.31 7.54
N ARG A 178 -2.23 -20.05 8.68
CA ARG A 178 -2.60 -21.10 9.63
C ARG A 178 -3.80 -21.85 9.09
N SER A 179 -3.71 -23.18 9.07
CA SER A 179 -4.88 -24.02 8.81
C SER A 179 -5.96 -23.70 9.85
N ALA A 180 -7.21 -23.61 9.42
CA ALA A 180 -8.33 -23.57 10.35
C ALA A 180 -8.26 -24.86 11.20
N VAL A 181 -8.05 -24.72 12.51
CA VAL A 181 -8.19 -25.85 13.42
C VAL A 181 -9.65 -26.25 13.35
N THR A 182 -9.91 -27.42 12.80
CA THR A 182 -11.25 -28.02 12.83
C THR A 182 -11.42 -28.50 14.26
N GLU A 183 -12.22 -27.79 15.06
CA GLU A 183 -12.69 -28.27 16.37
C GLU A 183 -13.68 -29.42 16.18
#